data_AF-A0A9D8DAX9-F1
#
_entry.id   AF-A0A9D8DAX9-F1
#
_cell.length_a   1.000
_cell.length_b   1.000
_cell.length_c   1.000
_cell.angle_alpha   90.00
_cell.angle_beta   90.00
_cell.angle_gamma   90.00
#
_symmetry.space_group_name_H-M   'P 1'
#
loop_
_entity.id
_entity.type
_entity.pdbx_description
1 polymer ?
#
loop_
_entity_poly.entity_id
_entity_poly.type
_entity_poly.pdbx_seq_one_letter_code
_entity_poly.pdbx_strand_id
1 'polypeptide(L)'
;SHHTVEDTGITLGVALDEALGDRSGIERYGSSLVPMDEVLVQVALDLSGRPYLSFDVPLAPTVVGGFETDLVAEFMRGLANATRMTLHVDVLQGGGPHHVIEGCFKGVARALRAAVAVNPRVTGVPSSKGSL
;
A
#
# COMPACT_ATOMS: atom_id res chain seq x y z
N SER A 1 19.29 -2.49 9.61
CA SER A 1 18.11 -1.71 9.19
C SER A 1 17.27 -2.51 8.20
N HIS A 2 17.86 -2.99 7.10
CA HIS A 2 17.17 -3.71 6.02
C HIS A 2 16.17 -4.78 6.48
N HIS A 3 16.63 -5.87 7.11
CA HIS A 3 15.74 -6.98 7.52
C HIS A 3 14.61 -6.50 8.42
N THR A 4 14.91 -5.61 9.38
CA THR A 4 13.88 -5.06 10.28
C THR A 4 12.77 -4.35 9.51
N VAL A 5 13.09 -3.55 8.49
CA VAL A 5 12.08 -2.82 7.71
C VAL A 5 11.29 -3.77 6.81
N GLU A 6 11.98 -4.68 6.11
CA GLU A 6 11.36 -5.70 5.26
C GLU A 6 10.42 -6.61 6.05
N ASP A 7 10.92 -7.21 7.15
CA ASP A 7 10.17 -8.11 8.01
C ASP A 7 8.98 -7.41 8.67
N THR A 8 9.09 -6.10 8.97
CA THR A 8 7.96 -5.31 9.47
C THR A 8 6.87 -5.20 8.40
N GLY A 9 7.23 -4.92 7.14
CA GLY A 9 6.29 -4.88 6.03
C GLY A 9 5.60 -6.22 5.79
N ILE A 10 6.36 -7.32 5.82
CA ILE A 10 5.84 -8.69 5.71
C ILE A 10 4.88 -9.00 6.86
N THR A 11 5.30 -8.77 8.11
CA THR A 11 4.51 -9.09 9.30
C THR A 11 3.19 -8.31 9.32
N LEU A 12 3.24 -7.03 8.95
CA LEU A 12 2.03 -6.22 8.83
C LEU A 12 1.12 -6.76 7.73
N GLY A 13 1.67 -7.15 6.57
CA GLY A 13 0.88 -7.70 5.48
C GLY A 13 0.21 -9.04 5.82
N VAL A 14 0.91 -9.92 6.55
CA VAL A 14 0.32 -11.17 7.07
C VAL A 14 -0.86 -10.86 8.00
N ALA A 15 -0.68 -9.95 8.94
CA ALA A 15 -1.75 -9.56 9.87
C ALA A 15 -2.97 -8.95 9.13
N LEU A 16 -2.74 -8.20 8.05
CA LEU A 16 -3.81 -7.67 7.21
C LEU A 16 -4.53 -8.75 6.41
N ASP A 17 -3.81 -9.72 5.83
CA ASP A 17 -4.42 -10.86 5.12
C ASP A 17 -5.31 -11.67 6.06
N GLU A 18 -4.81 -11.96 7.26
CA GLU A 18 -5.57 -12.65 8.31
C GLU A 18 -6.83 -11.88 8.71
N ALA A 19 -6.71 -10.56 8.92
CA ALA A 19 -7.83 -9.71 9.31
C ALA A 19 -8.89 -9.56 8.19
N LEU A 20 -8.48 -9.63 6.92
CA LEU A 20 -9.36 -9.58 5.76
C LEU A 20 -10.18 -10.85 5.57
N GLY A 21 -9.73 -11.99 6.11
CA GLY A 21 -10.40 -13.27 5.99
C GLY A 21 -10.69 -13.64 4.53
N ASP A 22 -11.96 -13.95 4.24
CA ASP A 22 -12.42 -14.28 2.88
C ASP A 22 -12.62 -13.06 1.97
N ARG A 23 -12.32 -11.85 2.46
CA ARG A 23 -12.47 -10.57 1.74
C ARG A 23 -13.91 -10.34 1.28
N SER A 24 -14.90 -10.86 1.99
CA SER A 24 -16.31 -10.69 1.66
C SER A 24 -16.85 -9.32 2.11
N GLY A 25 -17.77 -8.77 1.32
CA GLY A 25 -18.55 -7.58 1.71
C GLY A 25 -17.77 -6.26 1.76
N ILE A 26 -16.53 -6.22 1.26
CA ILE A 26 -15.71 -5.01 1.22
C ILE A 26 -15.74 -4.34 -0.16
N GLU A 27 -15.35 -3.07 -0.24
CA GLU A 27 -15.19 -2.34 -1.51
C GLU A 27 -14.12 -2.96 -2.43
N ARG A 28 -13.13 -3.66 -1.85
CA ARG A 28 -11.99 -4.33 -2.52
C ARG A 28 -10.98 -3.38 -3.16
N TYR A 29 -11.46 -2.34 -3.83
CA TYR A 29 -10.65 -1.33 -4.49
C TYR A 29 -10.56 -0.06 -3.65
N GLY A 30 -9.37 0.52 -3.62
CA GLY A 30 -9.12 1.77 -2.94
C GLY A 30 -8.16 2.63 -3.73
N SER A 31 -8.37 3.93 -3.71
CA SER A 31 -7.41 4.88 -4.26
C SER A 31 -7.35 6.14 -3.41
N SER A 32 -6.24 6.84 -3.50
CA SER A 32 -6.08 8.14 -2.87
C SER A 32 -5.12 9.02 -3.65
N LEU A 33 -5.30 10.32 -3.47
CA LEU A 33 -4.39 11.36 -3.91
C LEU A 33 -4.03 12.18 -2.68
N VAL A 34 -2.76 12.18 -2.29
CA VAL A 34 -2.30 12.75 -1.02
C VAL A 34 -1.20 13.77 -1.26
N PRO A 35 -1.44 15.05 -0.92
CA PRO A 35 -0.37 16.04 -0.89
C PRO A 35 0.44 15.94 0.40
N MET A 36 1.70 16.32 0.31
CA MET A 36 2.55 16.68 1.45
C MET A 36 3.44 17.85 1.01
N ASP A 37 3.03 19.06 1.36
CA ASP A 37 3.62 20.31 0.88
C ASP A 37 3.81 20.31 -0.65
N GLU A 38 5.05 20.33 -1.15
CA GLU A 38 5.38 20.32 -2.57
C GLU A 38 5.16 18.98 -3.28
N VAL A 39 4.94 17.91 -2.51
CA VAL A 39 4.79 16.55 -3.01
C VAL A 39 3.33 16.20 -3.25
N LEU A 40 3.07 15.43 -4.31
CA LEU A 40 1.78 14.79 -4.57
C LEU A 40 1.98 13.31 -4.87
N VAL A 41 1.35 12.44 -4.07
CA VAL A 41 1.40 10.99 -4.24
C VAL A 41 0.02 10.44 -4.61
N GLN A 42 -0.02 9.59 -5.64
CA GLN A 42 -1.17 8.78 -5.99
C GLN A 42 -0.93 7.34 -5.51
N VAL A 43 -1.97 6.76 -4.91
CA VAL A 43 -1.97 5.34 -4.55
C VAL A 43 -3.26 4.71 -5.05
N ALA A 44 -3.15 3.52 -5.65
CA ALA A 44 -4.28 2.68 -5.99
C ALA A 44 -3.99 1.24 -5.58
N LEU A 45 -4.98 0.54 -5.04
CA LEU A 45 -4.84 -0.86 -4.66
C LEU A 45 -6.10 -1.69 -4.93
N ASP A 46 -5.87 -2.98 -5.17
CA ASP A 46 -6.87 -4.03 -5.34
C ASP A 46 -6.52 -5.17 -4.38
N LEU A 47 -7.42 -5.46 -3.43
CA LEU A 47 -7.34 -6.62 -2.52
C LEU A 47 -7.66 -7.91 -3.29
N SER A 48 -6.78 -8.23 -4.23
CA SER A 48 -7.07 -9.05 -5.40
C SER A 48 -6.73 -10.54 -5.24
N GLY A 49 -6.05 -10.89 -4.15
CA GLY A 49 -5.42 -12.18 -3.95
C GLY A 49 -4.14 -12.39 -4.78
N ARG A 50 -3.76 -11.41 -5.61
CA ARG A 50 -2.59 -11.45 -6.50
C ARG A 50 -1.54 -10.45 -6.03
N PRO A 51 -0.41 -10.91 -5.48
CA PRO A 51 0.66 -10.05 -5.01
C PRO A 51 1.31 -9.33 -6.20
N TYR A 52 1.30 -8.00 -6.16
CA TYR A 52 1.99 -7.17 -7.15
C TYR A 52 2.27 -5.78 -6.57
N LEU A 53 3.47 -5.26 -6.83
CA LEU A 53 3.84 -3.89 -6.51
C LEU A 53 4.30 -3.17 -7.79
N SER A 54 3.65 -2.05 -8.09
CA SER A 54 4.18 -1.00 -8.97
C SER A 54 4.54 0.18 -8.08
N PHE A 55 5.80 0.63 -8.17
CA PHE A 55 6.35 1.64 -7.28
C PHE A 55 7.19 2.62 -8.08
N ASP A 56 6.55 3.68 -8.58
CA ASP A 56 7.19 4.77 -9.31
C ASP A 56 7.40 5.97 -8.39
N VAL A 57 8.42 5.85 -7.54
CA VAL A 57 8.74 6.83 -6.50
C VAL A 57 10.20 7.22 -6.69
N PRO A 58 10.50 8.43 -7.20
CA PRO A 58 11.85 8.86 -7.49
C PRO A 58 12.57 9.32 -6.21
N LEU A 59 12.93 8.36 -5.35
CA LEU A 59 13.76 8.58 -4.17
C LEU A 59 15.23 8.28 -4.52
N ALA A 60 16.09 9.28 -4.35
CA ALA A 60 17.53 9.06 -4.41
C ALA A 60 18.00 8.37 -3.12
N PRO A 61 18.95 7.41 -3.19
CA PRO A 61 19.52 6.78 -2.02
C PRO A 61 20.11 7.76 -1.02
N THR A 62 19.46 7.86 0.14
CA THR A 62 19.88 8.72 1.24
C THR A 62 19.34 8.23 2.58
N VAL A 63 19.67 8.94 3.65
CA VAL A 63 19.17 8.66 5.00
C VAL A 63 18.36 9.84 5.50
N VAL A 64 17.09 9.60 5.86
CA VAL A 64 16.19 10.58 6.46
C VAL A 64 15.88 10.15 7.89
N GLY A 65 16.33 10.91 8.88
CA GLY A 65 16.02 10.60 10.30
C GLY A 65 16.51 9.22 10.77
N GLY A 66 17.58 8.68 10.17
CA GLY A 66 18.10 7.34 10.47
C GLY A 66 17.45 6.21 9.65
N PHE A 67 16.56 6.54 8.72
CA PHE A 67 15.90 5.59 7.82
C PHE A 67 16.46 5.72 6.40
N GLU A 68 16.91 4.60 5.83
CA GLU A 68 17.41 4.51 4.45
C GLU A 68 16.22 4.54 3.47
N THR A 69 16.21 5.51 2.55
CA THR A 69 15.09 5.76 1.63
C THR A 69 14.76 4.58 0.73
N ASP A 70 15.74 3.73 0.44
CA ASP A 70 15.62 2.60 -0.48
C ASP A 70 14.76 1.49 0.12
N LEU A 71 14.68 1.45 1.46
CA LEU A 71 13.91 0.46 2.20
C LEU A 71 12.39 0.68 2.12
N VAL A 72 11.93 1.83 1.61
CA VAL A 72 10.49 2.07 1.39
C VAL A 72 9.95 1.08 0.38
N ALA A 73 10.69 0.84 -0.72
CA ALA A 73 10.27 -0.11 -1.74
C ALA A 73 10.21 -1.54 -1.18
N GLU A 74 11.18 -1.93 -0.33
CA GLU A 74 11.19 -3.24 0.31
C GLU A 74 10.03 -3.40 1.30
N PHE A 75 9.76 -2.39 2.12
CA PHE A 75 8.58 -2.38 2.99
C PHE A 75 7.29 -2.55 2.20
N MET A 76 7.09 -1.74 1.15
CA MET A 76 5.88 -1.78 0.32
C MET A 76 5.74 -3.11 -0.42
N ARG A 77 6.86 -3.72 -0.83
CA ARG A 77 6.87 -5.03 -1.49
C ARG A 77 6.50 -6.13 -0.52
N GLY A 78 7.09 -6.14 0.68
CA GLY A 78 6.72 -7.06 1.75
C GLY A 78 5.24 -6.96 2.09
N LEU A 79 4.74 -5.74 2.26
CA LEU A 79 3.34 -5.45 2.55
C LEU A 79 2.40 -5.95 1.43
N ALA A 80 2.67 -5.58 0.17
CA ALA A 80 1.83 -5.97 -0.98
C ALA A 80 1.83 -7.49 -1.19
N ASN A 81 2.99 -8.12 -1.07
CA ASN A 81 3.14 -9.56 -1.25
C ASN A 81 2.42 -10.34 -0.16
N ALA A 82 2.65 -10.00 1.11
CA ALA A 82 2.07 -10.70 2.24
C ALA A 82 0.56 -10.48 2.38
N THR A 83 0.06 -9.28 2.06
CA THR A 83 -1.40 -9.01 2.00
C THR A 83 -2.06 -9.65 0.76
N ARG A 84 -1.25 -10.13 -0.20
CA ARG A 84 -1.69 -10.65 -1.49
C ARG A 84 -2.53 -9.63 -2.27
N MET A 85 -2.09 -8.37 -2.25
CA MET A 85 -2.76 -7.29 -2.95
C MET A 85 -1.94 -6.81 -4.15
N THR A 86 -2.63 -6.19 -5.09
CA THR A 86 -2.02 -5.38 -6.13
C THR A 86 -1.95 -3.95 -5.62
N LEU A 87 -0.75 -3.38 -5.51
CA LEU A 87 -0.49 -2.05 -4.99
C LEU A 87 0.27 -1.22 -6.01
N HIS A 88 -0.23 -0.01 -6.30
CA HIS A 88 0.42 1.02 -7.10
C HIS A 88 0.69 2.24 -6.23
N VAL A 89 1.92 2.75 -6.27
CA VAL A 89 2.34 3.98 -5.59
C VAL A 89 3.15 4.81 -6.58
N ASP A 90 2.64 5.99 -6.91
CA ASP A 90 3.21 6.88 -7.91
C ASP A 90 3.37 8.28 -7.33
N VAL A 91 4.57 8.86 -7.47
CA VAL A 91 4.81 10.27 -7.12
C VAL A 91 4.54 11.13 -8.36
N LEU A 92 3.43 11.85 -8.36
CA LEU A 92 3.05 12.74 -9.46
C LEU A 92 3.84 14.06 -9.42
N GLN A 93 4.17 14.52 -8.23
CA GLN A 93 5.02 15.69 -8.01
C GLN A 93 6.00 15.38 -6.87
N GLY A 94 7.29 15.43 -7.18
CA GLY A 94 8.37 15.13 -6.24
C GLY A 94 8.78 16.32 -5.36
N GLY A 95 9.67 16.07 -4.42
CA GLY A 95 10.08 17.04 -3.41
C GLY A 95 11.08 16.48 -2.42
N GLY A 96 11.04 16.98 -1.18
CA GLY A 96 11.86 16.50 -0.08
C GLY A 96 11.59 15.01 0.20
N PRO A 97 12.64 14.20 0.43
CA PRO A 97 12.49 12.76 0.59
C PRO A 97 11.60 12.39 1.79
N HIS A 98 11.60 13.20 2.85
CA HIS A 98 10.67 13.03 3.97
C HIS A 98 9.21 13.13 3.53
N HIS A 99 8.85 14.20 2.79
CA HIS A 99 7.49 14.44 2.31
C HIS A 99 7.03 13.36 1.33
N VAL A 100 7.92 12.89 0.46
CA VAL A 100 7.66 11.76 -0.44
C VAL A 100 7.34 10.49 0.35
N ILE A 101 8.21 10.10 1.28
CA ILE A 101 8.02 8.89 2.09
C ILE A 101 6.70 8.98 2.86
N GLU A 102 6.48 10.07 3.59
CA GLU A 102 5.27 10.26 4.37
C GLU A 102 4.01 10.27 3.48
N GLY A 103 4.08 10.90 2.30
CA GLY A 103 3.03 10.89 1.29
C GLY A 103 2.66 9.48 0.82
N CYS A 104 3.65 8.63 0.53
CA CYS A 104 3.44 7.23 0.17
C CYS A 104 2.69 6.48 1.28
N PHE A 105 3.16 6.55 2.53
CA PHE A 105 2.51 5.86 3.65
C PHE A 105 1.09 6.38 3.91
N LYS A 106 0.87 7.69 3.89
CA LYS A 106 -0.47 8.29 4.04
C LYS A 106 -1.40 7.89 2.88
N GLY A 107 -0.87 7.82 1.66
CA GLY A 107 -1.60 7.37 0.48
C GLY A 107 -2.06 5.92 0.61
N VAL A 108 -1.15 5.02 1.00
CA VAL A 108 -1.46 3.60 1.26
C VAL A 108 -2.51 3.46 2.35
N ALA A 109 -2.36 4.16 3.48
CA ALA A 109 -3.32 4.09 4.58
C ALA A 109 -4.73 4.55 4.16
N ARG A 110 -4.84 5.65 3.38
CA ARG A 110 -6.13 6.17 2.90
C ARG A 110 -6.78 5.27 1.86
N ALA A 111 -6.00 4.78 0.90
CA ALA A 111 -6.49 3.85 -0.11
C ALA A 111 -6.95 2.53 0.55
N LEU A 112 -6.16 2.00 1.48
CA LEU A 112 -6.51 0.77 2.20
C LEU A 112 -7.80 0.93 3.01
N ARG A 113 -7.95 2.05 3.74
CA ARG A 113 -9.20 2.36 4.46
C ARG A 113 -10.42 2.33 3.55
N ALA A 114 -10.31 2.84 2.33
CA ALA A 114 -11.41 2.78 1.36
C ALA A 114 -11.66 1.34 0.88
N ALA A 115 -10.60 0.60 0.53
CA ALA A 115 -10.71 -0.77 0.02
C ALA A 115 -11.30 -1.76 1.03
N VAL A 116 -10.98 -1.60 2.32
CA VAL A 116 -11.51 -2.46 3.40
C VAL A 116 -12.88 -2.01 3.92
N ALA A 117 -13.42 -0.90 3.42
CA ALA A 117 -14.71 -0.42 3.89
C ALA A 117 -15.80 -1.44 3.58
N VAL A 118 -16.64 -1.74 4.58
CA VAL A 118 -17.80 -2.62 4.39
C VAL A 118 -18.81 -1.92 3.49
N ASN A 119 -19.18 -2.57 2.39
CA ASN A 119 -20.18 -2.08 1.44
C ASN A 119 -21.45 -2.92 1.55
N PRO A 120 -22.56 -2.37 2.09
CA PRO A 120 -23.83 -3.10 2.23
C PRO A 120 -24.44 -3.60 0.91
N ARG A 121 -23.96 -3.10 -0.23
CA ARG A 121 -24.40 -3.52 -1.57
C ARG A 121 -23.58 -4.70 -2.12
N VAL A 122 -22.47 -5.05 -1.48
CA VAL A 122 -21.60 -6.17 -1.87
C VAL A 122 -21.98 -7.38 -1.02
N THR A 123 -22.43 -8.44 -1.67
CA THR A 123 -22.71 -9.73 -1.02
C THR A 123 -21.63 -10.74 -1.38
N GLY A 124 -21.03 -11.37 -0.37
CA GLY A 124 -19.96 -12.35 -0.59
C GLY A 124 -18.68 -11.71 -1.13
N VAL A 125 -17.89 -12.50 -1.85
CA VAL A 125 -16.59 -12.07 -2.39
C VAL A 125 -16.79 -11.18 -3.62
N PRO A 126 -16.23 -9.95 -3.67
CA PRO A 126 -16.39 -9.01 -4.79
C PRO A 126 -15.52 -9.40 -6.00
N SER A 127 -15.78 -10.57 -6.59
CA SER A 127 -15.04 -11.15 -7.71
C SER A 127 -15.99 -11.86 -8.66
N SER A 128 -15.87 -11.63 -9.96
CA SER A 128 -16.65 -12.34 -10.99
C SER A 128 -16.36 -13.85 -11.03
N LYS A 129 -15.24 -14.28 -10.44
CA LYS A 129 -14.85 -15.69 -10.31
C LYS A 129 -15.41 -16.35 -9.04
N GLY A 130 -16.01 -15.58 -8.13
CA GLY A 130 -16.48 -16.05 -6.83
C GLY A 130 -15.38 -16.36 -5.81
N SER A 131 -14.11 -16.07 -6.14
CA SER A 131 -12.95 -16.26 -5.26
C SER A 131 -11.88 -15.17 -5.46
N LEU A 132 -11.05 -14.99 -4.44
CA LEU A 132 -9.87 -14.12 -4.36
C LEU A 132 -8.73 -14.88 -3.66
#